data_AF-A0AA38SV37-F1
#
_entry.id   AF-A0AA38SV37-F1
#
_cell.length_a   1.000
_cell.length_b   1.000
_cell.length_c   1.000
_cell.angle_alpha   90.00
_cell.angle_beta   90.00
_cell.angle_gamma   90.00
#
_symmetry.space_group_name_H-M   'P 1'
#
loop_
_entity.id
_entity.type
_entity.pdbx_description
1 polymer ?
#
loop_
_entity_poly.entity_id
_entity_poly.type
_entity_poly.pdbx_seq_one_letter_code
_entity_poly.pdbx_strand_id
1 'polypeptide(L)'
;MYRPVSAITDRGGLATDSVDGVVTLDQVPRWIDGDFRHSYEIEDPSSHFPDPLALSSEAVSGGNGMVSRFPVDHEVNSKIYLWRGNPWNLEVDAVVNSTNENMDEAHCSPGLHAAAGPGLAEECATLGGCRTGMAKVTNAYDLPARRIIHTVGPKYAIKYHTAAENALSHCYRSCLELLIENGLQSIAMGCIYTEAKNYPREPAAHVAIRTIRRFLEKQKDKITGVVFCTTTANDTEIYKRLLPLYFPRDRKEETIAITKLPADVGDENGETVIDERKIRIKPLPNVKKTILNPPQASLDVPVSDLGLARRNPSNLESYLDPAFMSLIKDPDQRRKEQWEKTAQAQNGFNFAKALGFGNLGGPPLSAAEEYSLHSRYLAKANSLNLSEIAEMKIVYRGGVDSEGRPVMVVVGAHFLLRCLDLERFVLHIVKEFEPLIQKPYSIVYFHSAASLQVQPDLGWMRKLQQILGRKSQRNLHAIYVLHPTFGLKAAVFTMQLLVDGVVWKKVVYVDRLLHLFRYVPREQLTIPDFVFQHDLEVNGGKGLIVDPRAKYAYQRP
;
A
#
# COMPACT_ATOMS: atom_id res chain seq x y z
N MET A 1 -16.38 -19.68 60.49
CA MET A 1 -16.54 -18.48 61.33
C MET A 1 -16.42 -17.25 60.44
N TYR A 2 -17.43 -16.40 60.45
CA TYR A 2 -17.50 -15.11 59.77
C TYR A 2 -16.45 -14.11 60.28
N ARG A 3 -15.80 -13.33 59.39
CA ARG A 3 -15.79 -11.82 59.33
C ARG A 3 -14.79 -11.26 58.29
N PRO A 4 -14.90 -9.99 57.83
CA PRO A 4 -15.29 -9.67 56.46
C PRO A 4 -14.32 -8.75 55.67
N VAL A 5 -14.77 -8.45 54.43
CA VAL A 5 -14.27 -7.49 53.43
C VAL A 5 -13.79 -6.15 54.00
N SER A 6 -12.68 -5.64 53.44
CA SER A 6 -12.32 -4.22 53.43
C SER A 6 -12.08 -3.76 52.00
N ALA A 7 -12.57 -2.56 51.70
CA ALA A 7 -12.88 -2.06 50.37
C ALA A 7 -11.68 -1.57 49.54
N ILE A 8 -11.91 -1.67 48.24
CA ILE A 8 -11.40 -0.91 47.09
C ILE A 8 -10.75 0.44 47.45
N THR A 9 -9.52 0.62 46.98
CA THR A 9 -9.01 1.93 46.55
C THR A 9 -8.61 1.85 45.09
N ASP A 10 -9.36 2.56 44.25
CA ASP A 10 -9.03 2.91 42.88
C ASP A 10 -7.62 3.50 42.80
N ARG A 11 -6.78 2.87 41.96
CA ARG A 11 -5.75 3.57 41.18
C ARG A 11 -5.23 2.64 40.10
N GLY A 12 -5.58 2.98 38.85
CA GLY A 12 -5.09 2.31 37.66
C GLY A 12 -3.56 2.25 37.66
N GLY A 13 -3.03 1.03 37.64
CA GLY A 13 -1.64 0.72 37.41
C GLY A 13 -1.54 -0.24 36.23
N LEU A 14 -0.83 0.18 35.19
CA LEU A 14 -0.37 -0.66 34.09
C LEU A 14 0.44 -1.84 34.64
N ALA A 15 0.04 -3.06 34.32
CA ALA A 15 0.85 -4.24 34.56
C ALA A 15 2.03 -4.23 33.57
N THR A 16 3.20 -3.79 34.05
CA THR A 16 4.48 -4.04 33.40
C THR A 16 5.13 -5.30 34.00
N ASP A 17 5.59 -6.18 33.10
CA ASP A 17 6.62 -7.21 33.28
C ASP A 17 6.47 -8.19 34.45
N SER A 18 5.63 -9.21 34.24
CA SER A 18 5.88 -10.56 34.78
C SER A 18 5.65 -11.61 33.69
N VAL A 19 6.74 -12.23 33.26
CA VAL A 19 6.76 -13.49 32.50
C VAL A 19 6.15 -14.59 33.39
N ASP A 20 5.32 -15.49 32.84
CA ASP A 20 4.71 -16.68 33.50
C ASP A 20 3.26 -16.60 34.03
N GLY A 21 2.39 -15.74 33.49
CA GLY A 21 0.95 -15.83 33.74
C GLY A 21 0.20 -16.54 32.62
N VAL A 22 -0.38 -17.73 32.87
CA VAL A 22 -1.42 -18.30 31.99
C VAL A 22 -2.65 -17.38 32.06
N VAL A 23 -3.16 -16.97 30.90
CA VAL A 23 -4.31 -16.08 30.78
C VAL A 23 -5.49 -16.87 30.25
N THR A 24 -6.57 -16.91 31.02
CA THR A 24 -7.80 -17.60 30.63
C THR A 24 -8.67 -16.69 29.75
N LEU A 25 -9.51 -17.27 28.89
CA LEU A 25 -10.30 -16.49 27.91
C LEU A 25 -11.27 -15.50 28.58
N ASP A 26 -11.75 -15.79 29.79
CA ASP A 26 -12.60 -14.89 30.60
C ASP A 26 -11.88 -13.63 31.10
N GLN A 27 -10.55 -13.65 31.19
CA GLN A 27 -9.74 -12.49 31.53
C GLN A 27 -9.50 -11.55 30.33
N VAL A 28 -9.82 -12.01 29.11
CA VAL A 28 -9.64 -11.24 27.89
C VAL A 28 -10.94 -10.49 27.57
N PRO A 29 -10.89 -9.16 27.36
CA PRO A 29 -12.08 -8.40 27.04
C PRO A 29 -12.66 -8.83 25.68
N ARG A 30 -13.96 -9.14 25.68
CA ARG A 30 -14.71 -9.36 24.43
C ARG A 30 -14.82 -8.05 23.65
N TRP A 31 -14.88 -8.17 22.34
CA TRP A 31 -15.06 -7.03 21.44
C TRP A 31 -16.32 -6.21 21.74
N ILE A 32 -17.40 -6.90 22.13
CA ILE A 32 -18.68 -6.27 22.51
C ILE A 32 -18.61 -5.50 23.84
N ASP A 33 -17.72 -5.87 24.74
CA ASP A 33 -17.65 -5.32 26.10
C ASP A 33 -16.63 -4.17 26.22
N GLY A 34 -15.77 -4.00 25.22
CA GLY A 34 -14.68 -3.04 25.30
C GLY A 34 -15.12 -1.58 25.12
N ASP A 35 -14.63 -0.71 26.01
CA ASP A 35 -14.67 0.76 25.93
C ASP A 35 -13.84 1.33 24.76
N PHE A 36 -13.69 0.59 23.66
CA PHE A 36 -13.04 1.04 22.42
C PHE A 36 -13.90 2.03 21.63
N ARG A 37 -14.73 2.85 22.29
CA ARG A 37 -15.47 3.93 21.65
C ARG A 37 -14.51 5.08 21.41
N HIS A 38 -13.81 5.06 20.28
CA HIS A 38 -13.24 6.30 19.76
C HIS A 38 -14.40 7.23 19.41
N SER A 39 -14.42 8.40 20.05
CA SER A 39 -15.28 9.51 19.68
C SER A 39 -14.91 9.95 18.28
N TYR A 40 -15.58 9.37 17.28
CA TYR A 40 -15.72 10.03 15.99
C TYR A 40 -16.62 11.23 16.25
N GLU A 41 -16.02 12.37 16.63
CA GLU A 41 -16.73 13.64 16.59
C GLU A 41 -17.08 13.90 15.12
N ILE A 42 -18.35 13.69 14.80
CA ILE A 42 -18.97 14.11 13.55
C ILE A 42 -19.21 15.60 13.73
N GLU A 43 -18.56 16.44 12.92
CA GLU A 43 -19.03 17.81 12.72
C GLU A 43 -20.49 17.75 12.24
N ASP A 44 -21.38 18.26 13.08
CA ASP A 44 -22.81 18.17 12.92
C ASP A 44 -23.25 18.88 11.61
N PRO A 45 -23.92 18.20 10.66
CA PRO A 45 -24.40 18.85 9.43
C PRO A 45 -25.59 19.81 9.67
N SER A 46 -25.96 20.06 10.93
CA SER A 46 -27.17 20.78 11.32
C SER A 46 -27.08 22.31 11.27
N SER A 47 -25.93 22.89 10.88
CA SER A 47 -25.78 24.35 10.78
C SER A 47 -25.96 24.93 9.36
N HIS A 48 -26.91 24.41 8.59
CA HIS A 48 -27.40 25.08 7.38
C HIS A 48 -28.89 25.38 7.51
N PHE A 49 -29.19 26.68 7.50
CA PHE A 49 -30.52 27.27 7.49
C PHE A 49 -31.42 26.57 6.44
N PRO A 50 -32.65 26.16 6.79
CA PRO A 50 -33.56 25.60 5.82
C PRO A 50 -34.08 26.69 4.87
N ASP A 51 -33.89 26.46 3.57
CA ASP A 51 -34.48 27.25 2.49
C ASP A 51 -36.02 27.08 2.49
N PRO A 52 -36.82 28.16 2.61
CA PRO A 52 -38.28 28.06 2.73
C PRO A 52 -39.03 27.63 1.46
N LEU A 53 -38.36 27.24 0.37
CA LEU A 53 -39.01 27.00 -0.92
C LEU A 53 -38.97 25.55 -1.45
N ALA A 54 -38.60 24.57 -0.63
CA ALA A 54 -38.77 23.16 -1.00
C ALA A 54 -40.22 22.69 -0.75
N LEU A 55 -41.12 23.02 -1.69
CA LEU A 55 -42.46 22.44 -1.78
C LEU A 55 -42.38 20.92 -2.00
N SER A 56 -43.23 20.23 -1.24
CA SER A 56 -43.56 18.81 -1.27
C SER A 56 -43.46 18.14 -2.65
N SER A 57 -42.67 17.07 -2.76
CA SER A 57 -42.96 15.97 -3.68
C SER A 57 -42.98 14.67 -2.90
N GLU A 58 -44.10 13.98 -3.05
CA GLU A 58 -44.47 12.71 -2.45
C GLU A 58 -43.44 11.60 -2.67
N ALA A 59 -43.49 10.62 -1.77
CA ALA A 59 -42.67 9.44 -1.75
C ALA A 59 -42.60 8.73 -3.12
N VAL A 60 -41.42 8.80 -3.74
CA VAL A 60 -41.00 7.84 -4.76
C VAL A 60 -40.05 6.85 -4.09
N SER A 61 -40.63 5.73 -3.67
CA SER A 61 -39.93 4.50 -3.31
C SER A 61 -39.12 4.01 -4.52
N GLY A 62 -37.81 4.25 -4.51
CA GLY A 62 -36.92 3.87 -5.61
C GLY A 62 -35.46 4.27 -5.44
N GLY A 63 -34.91 4.16 -4.23
CA GLY A 63 -33.48 4.32 -3.98
C GLY A 63 -32.87 2.98 -3.61
N ASN A 64 -31.92 2.48 -4.41
CA ASN A 64 -31.05 1.36 -4.04
C ASN A 64 -30.37 1.69 -2.70
N GLY A 65 -30.92 1.18 -1.60
CA GLY A 65 -30.32 1.33 -0.27
C GLY A 65 -28.92 0.74 -0.30
N MET A 66 -27.93 1.51 0.11
CA MET A 66 -26.55 1.04 0.22
C MET A 66 -26.53 -0.12 1.23
N VAL A 67 -26.53 -1.36 0.75
CA VAL A 67 -26.56 -2.56 1.59
C VAL A 67 -25.22 -2.68 2.31
N SER A 68 -25.24 -2.72 3.63
CA SER A 68 -24.04 -2.95 4.44
C SER A 68 -23.39 -4.29 4.08
N ARG A 69 -22.08 -4.26 3.79
CA ARG A 69 -21.31 -5.48 3.45
C ARG A 69 -21.01 -6.35 4.66
N PHE A 70 -20.98 -5.74 5.83
CA PHE A 70 -20.79 -6.38 7.13
C PHE A 70 -21.83 -5.80 8.08
N PRO A 71 -23.07 -6.32 8.08
CA PRO A 71 -24.10 -5.84 8.98
C PRO A 71 -23.75 -6.15 10.44
N VAL A 72 -24.39 -5.45 11.37
CA VAL A 72 -24.30 -5.75 12.81
C VAL A 72 -24.78 -7.18 13.03
N ASP A 73 -23.91 -8.02 13.59
CA ASP A 73 -24.22 -9.40 13.98
C ASP A 73 -23.70 -9.62 15.41
N HIS A 74 -24.62 -9.61 16.38
CA HIS A 74 -24.27 -9.75 17.79
C HIS A 74 -23.68 -11.12 18.12
N GLU A 75 -24.09 -12.18 17.41
CA GLU A 75 -23.61 -13.53 17.66
C GLU A 75 -22.15 -13.66 17.21
N VAL A 76 -21.85 -13.18 16.00
CA VAL A 76 -20.48 -13.14 15.46
C VAL A 76 -19.60 -12.21 16.32
N ASN A 77 -20.09 -11.02 16.68
CA ASN A 77 -19.33 -10.06 17.49
C ASN A 77 -18.98 -10.62 18.89
N SER A 78 -19.87 -11.41 19.50
CA SER A 78 -19.63 -12.02 20.82
C SER A 78 -18.47 -13.02 20.85
N LYS A 79 -18.03 -13.49 19.68
CA LYS A 79 -16.95 -14.47 19.50
C LYS A 79 -15.59 -13.82 19.31
N ILE A 80 -15.52 -12.49 19.19
CA ILE A 80 -14.27 -11.77 18.91
C ILE A 80 -13.67 -11.20 20.18
N TYR A 81 -12.36 -11.37 20.32
CA TYR A 81 -11.55 -10.82 21.40
C TYR A 81 -10.34 -10.09 20.79
N LEU A 82 -9.93 -8.99 21.42
CA LEU A 82 -8.69 -8.28 21.07
C LEU A 82 -7.79 -8.24 22.31
N TRP A 83 -6.60 -8.81 22.18
CA TRP A 83 -5.66 -8.90 23.29
C TRP A 83 -4.26 -8.48 22.86
N ARG A 84 -3.54 -7.83 23.76
CA ARG A 84 -2.14 -7.45 23.53
C ARG A 84 -1.24 -8.39 24.33
N GLY A 85 -0.60 -9.33 23.64
CA GLY A 85 0.22 -10.37 24.24
C GLY A 85 0.57 -11.48 23.25
N ASN A 86 1.35 -12.44 23.73
CA ASN A 86 1.78 -13.60 22.94
C ASN A 86 0.68 -14.69 22.94
N PRO A 87 0.22 -15.18 21.77
CA PRO A 87 -0.89 -16.13 21.69
C PRO A 87 -0.74 -17.36 22.58
N TRP A 88 0.48 -17.86 22.78
CA TRP A 88 0.78 -19.06 23.55
C TRP A 88 0.67 -18.92 25.06
N ASN A 89 0.42 -17.72 25.60
CA ASN A 89 0.09 -17.55 27.02
C ASN A 89 -1.41 -17.75 27.30
N LEU A 90 -2.25 -17.90 26.26
CA LEU A 90 -3.69 -18.03 26.40
C LEU A 90 -4.11 -19.50 26.55
N GLU A 91 -4.99 -19.77 27.52
CA GLU A 91 -5.69 -21.05 27.65
C GLU A 91 -6.85 -21.11 26.64
N VAL A 92 -6.54 -21.59 25.43
CA VAL A 92 -7.46 -21.78 24.30
C VAL A 92 -7.23 -23.14 23.63
N ASP A 93 -8.16 -23.62 22.81
CA ASP A 93 -7.99 -24.92 22.16
C ASP A 93 -6.81 -24.94 21.18
N ALA A 94 -6.62 -23.86 20.40
CA ALA A 94 -5.51 -23.75 19.47
C ALA A 94 -4.83 -22.38 19.49
N VAL A 95 -3.51 -22.37 19.37
CA VAL A 95 -2.72 -21.16 19.13
C VAL A 95 -2.11 -21.20 17.74
N VAL A 96 -2.09 -20.07 17.03
CA VAL A 96 -1.51 -19.99 15.68
C VAL A 96 -0.08 -19.53 15.74
N ASN A 97 0.80 -20.32 15.13
CA ASN A 97 2.20 -19.98 14.89
C ASN A 97 2.41 -19.59 13.42
N SER A 98 3.02 -18.43 13.19
CA SER A 98 3.51 -18.03 11.87
C SER A 98 4.96 -18.45 11.70
N THR A 99 5.25 -19.21 10.65
CA THR A 99 6.60 -19.75 10.37
C THR A 99 6.99 -19.63 8.88
N ASN A 100 8.02 -20.37 8.46
CA ASN A 100 8.49 -20.53 7.09
C ASN A 100 8.14 -21.91 6.52
N GLU A 101 8.50 -22.14 5.26
CA GLU A 101 8.19 -23.38 4.56
C GLU A 101 8.85 -24.63 5.16
N ASN A 102 9.95 -24.46 5.88
CA ASN A 102 10.68 -25.53 6.55
C ASN A 102 10.15 -25.83 7.96
N MET A 103 9.28 -24.96 8.50
CA MET A 103 8.77 -25.04 9.88
C MET A 103 9.88 -25.08 10.93
N ASP A 104 10.96 -24.31 10.69
CA ASP A 104 12.08 -24.23 11.63
C ASP A 104 11.81 -23.25 12.78
N GLU A 105 12.50 -23.48 13.90
CA GLU A 105 12.38 -22.66 15.10
C GLU A 105 12.82 -21.20 14.88
N ALA A 106 13.84 -20.99 14.03
CA ALA A 106 14.44 -19.68 13.79
C ALA A 106 13.47 -18.66 13.17
N HIS A 107 12.47 -19.13 12.42
CA HIS A 107 11.46 -18.28 11.78
C HIS A 107 10.08 -18.37 12.44
N CYS A 108 9.97 -19.07 13.57
CA CYS A 108 8.79 -19.07 14.41
C CYS A 108 8.71 -17.78 15.25
N SER A 109 7.56 -17.57 15.87
CA SER A 109 7.38 -16.43 16.78
C SER A 109 8.36 -16.56 17.97
N PRO A 110 9.13 -15.51 18.31
CA PRO A 110 10.14 -15.58 19.37
C PRO A 110 9.52 -16.03 20.70
N GLY A 111 10.10 -17.07 21.32
CA GLY A 111 9.65 -17.60 22.60
C GLY A 111 8.62 -18.72 22.53
N LEU A 112 8.02 -19.03 21.37
CA LEU A 112 7.05 -20.13 21.26
C LEU A 112 7.68 -21.49 21.56
N HIS A 113 8.80 -21.82 20.91
CA HIS A 113 9.49 -23.10 21.13
C HIS A 113 10.05 -23.21 22.55
N ALA A 114 10.51 -22.09 23.12
CA ALA A 114 10.94 -22.05 24.52
C ALA A 114 9.78 -22.34 25.49
N ALA A 115 8.58 -21.85 25.19
CA ALA A 115 7.39 -22.06 26.00
C ALA A 115 6.75 -23.45 25.81
N ALA A 116 6.78 -24.00 24.59
CA ALA A 116 6.22 -25.32 24.29
C ALA A 116 7.17 -26.47 24.66
N GLY A 117 8.47 -26.20 24.76
CA GLY A 117 9.48 -27.24 25.02
C GLY A 117 9.99 -27.93 23.74
N PRO A 118 11.03 -28.78 23.88
CA PRO A 118 11.77 -29.35 22.74
C PRO A 118 10.94 -30.31 21.88
N GLY A 119 9.91 -30.94 22.44
CA GLY A 119 9.03 -31.85 21.71
C GLY A 119 8.40 -31.21 20.47
N LEU A 120 8.11 -29.89 20.52
CA LEU A 120 7.56 -29.16 19.38
C LEU A 120 8.47 -29.20 18.15
N ALA A 121 9.77 -29.04 18.35
CA ALA A 121 10.72 -29.07 17.24
C ALA A 121 10.81 -30.47 16.61
N GLU A 122 10.71 -31.52 17.42
CA GLU A 122 10.71 -32.91 16.95
C GLU A 122 9.48 -33.22 16.09
N GLU A 123 8.27 -32.85 16.53
CA GLU A 123 7.05 -33.07 15.74
C GLU A 123 7.04 -32.21 14.47
N CYS A 124 7.48 -30.93 14.53
CA CYS A 124 7.61 -30.09 13.34
C CYS A 124 8.53 -30.73 12.27
N ALA A 125 9.63 -31.36 12.67
CA ALA A 125 10.53 -32.04 11.75
C ALA A 125 9.87 -33.23 11.03
N THR A 126 8.89 -33.89 11.65
CA THR A 126 8.13 -35.00 11.03
C THR A 126 7.10 -34.55 10.01
N LEU A 127 6.66 -33.29 10.05
CA LEU A 127 5.61 -32.78 9.18
C LEU A 127 6.04 -32.58 7.73
N GLY A 128 7.35 -32.53 7.44
CA GLY A 128 7.86 -32.35 6.07
C GLY A 128 7.59 -30.95 5.48
N GLY A 129 7.60 -29.91 6.32
CA GLY A 129 7.40 -28.51 5.92
C GLY A 129 5.95 -28.12 5.64
N CYS A 130 5.70 -26.85 5.29
CA CYS A 130 4.37 -26.33 5.02
C CYS A 130 4.41 -25.31 3.87
N ARG A 131 3.43 -25.34 2.94
CA ARG A 131 3.43 -24.38 1.82
C ARG A 131 2.88 -23.03 2.26
N THR A 132 3.36 -21.95 1.65
CA THR A 132 2.78 -20.60 1.83
C THR A 132 1.26 -20.63 1.63
N GLY A 133 0.51 -20.05 2.55
CA GLY A 133 -0.96 -20.05 2.53
C GLY A 133 -1.63 -21.27 3.17
N MET A 134 -0.88 -22.35 3.45
CA MET A 134 -1.43 -23.55 4.08
C MET A 134 -1.15 -23.54 5.59
N ALA A 135 -1.78 -24.47 6.29
CA ALA A 135 -1.54 -24.70 7.71
C ALA A 135 -1.36 -26.20 8.03
N LYS A 136 -0.71 -26.50 9.17
CA LYS A 136 -0.54 -27.84 9.75
C LYS A 136 -0.72 -27.79 11.25
N VAL A 137 -1.10 -28.90 11.88
CA VAL A 137 -1.36 -28.98 13.32
C VAL A 137 -0.33 -29.87 14.01
N THR A 138 0.06 -29.51 15.22
CA THR A 138 0.88 -30.29 16.15
C THR A 138 0.26 -30.30 17.54
N ASN A 139 0.79 -31.11 18.44
CA ASN A 139 0.55 -30.92 19.87
C ASN A 139 1.15 -29.60 20.38
N ALA A 140 0.59 -29.11 21.49
CA ALA A 140 1.01 -27.88 22.11
C ALA A 140 2.00 -28.06 23.28
N TYR A 141 2.24 -29.31 23.70
CA TYR A 141 3.24 -29.66 24.70
C TYR A 141 3.04 -28.91 26.03
N ASP A 142 4.03 -28.11 26.44
CA ASP A 142 4.02 -27.40 27.72
C ASP A 142 3.16 -26.11 27.70
N LEU A 143 2.56 -25.78 26.56
CA LEU A 143 1.67 -24.62 26.45
C LEU A 143 0.32 -24.87 27.13
N PRO A 144 -0.35 -23.80 27.63
CA PRO A 144 -1.73 -23.89 28.13
C PRO A 144 -2.75 -24.24 27.03
N ALA A 145 -2.39 -24.08 25.75
CA ALA A 145 -3.23 -24.45 24.64
C ALA A 145 -3.22 -25.97 24.39
N ARG A 146 -4.23 -26.51 23.70
CA ARG A 146 -4.28 -27.96 23.40
C ARG A 146 -3.51 -28.34 22.13
N ARG A 147 -3.54 -27.47 21.12
CA ARG A 147 -2.88 -27.67 19.82
C ARG A 147 -2.17 -26.40 19.34
N ILE A 148 -1.16 -26.56 18.49
CA ILE A 148 -0.55 -25.46 17.75
C ILE A 148 -0.89 -25.63 16.27
N ILE A 149 -1.39 -24.57 15.65
CA ILE A 149 -1.65 -24.52 14.21
C ILE A 149 -0.55 -23.66 13.57
N HIS A 150 0.30 -24.30 12.79
CA HIS A 150 1.42 -23.68 12.09
C HIS A 150 0.99 -23.26 10.69
N THR A 151 1.20 -22.00 10.34
CA THR A 151 0.91 -21.49 9.00
C THR A 151 2.07 -20.67 8.45
N VAL A 152 2.16 -20.60 7.12
CA VAL A 152 3.25 -19.92 6.43
C VAL A 152 2.71 -18.69 5.71
N GLY A 153 2.93 -17.53 6.34
CA GLY A 153 2.60 -16.23 5.76
C GLY A 153 3.42 -15.92 4.50
N PRO A 154 2.84 -15.22 3.52
CA PRO A 154 3.54 -14.88 2.28
C PRO A 154 4.61 -13.81 2.51
N LYS A 155 5.75 -13.94 1.81
CA LYS A 155 6.72 -12.85 1.67
C LYS A 155 6.13 -11.80 0.73
N TYR A 156 5.91 -10.60 1.24
CA TYR A 156 5.29 -9.54 0.47
C TYR A 156 6.28 -8.90 -0.49
N ALA A 157 5.85 -8.80 -1.75
CA ALA A 157 6.52 -8.01 -2.77
C ALA A 157 5.44 -7.29 -3.56
N ILE A 158 5.66 -6.00 -3.86
CA ILE A 158 4.69 -5.14 -4.56
C ILE A 158 4.22 -5.77 -5.88
N LYS A 159 5.15 -6.40 -6.63
CA LYS A 159 4.84 -7.12 -7.89
C LYS A 159 3.87 -8.30 -7.74
N TYR A 160 3.71 -8.82 -6.54
CA TYR A 160 2.88 -9.97 -6.21
C TYR A 160 1.84 -9.62 -5.14
N HIS A 161 1.43 -8.34 -5.03
CA HIS A 161 0.50 -7.88 -3.99
C HIS A 161 -0.76 -8.75 -3.94
N THR A 162 -1.37 -9.04 -5.09
CA THR A 162 -2.58 -9.86 -5.17
C THR A 162 -2.35 -11.32 -4.75
N ALA A 163 -1.19 -11.88 -5.09
CA ALA A 163 -0.85 -13.25 -4.69
C ALA A 163 -0.57 -13.31 -3.19
N ALA A 164 0.08 -12.29 -2.63
CA ALA A 164 0.32 -12.17 -1.19
C ALA A 164 -1.00 -11.99 -0.42
N GLU A 165 -1.93 -11.18 -0.92
CA GLU A 165 -3.24 -11.01 -0.30
C GLU A 165 -4.05 -12.31 -0.29
N ASN A 166 -4.11 -13.02 -1.42
CA ASN A 166 -4.78 -14.32 -1.49
C ASN A 166 -4.10 -15.36 -0.59
N ALA A 167 -2.77 -15.43 -0.58
CA ALA A 167 -2.04 -16.35 0.28
C ALA A 167 -2.25 -16.04 1.77
N LEU A 168 -2.28 -14.76 2.16
CA LEU A 168 -2.55 -14.36 3.55
C LEU A 168 -3.97 -14.72 3.96
N SER A 169 -4.97 -14.47 3.10
CA SER A 169 -6.35 -14.89 3.33
C SER A 169 -6.44 -16.41 3.51
N HIS A 170 -5.74 -17.17 2.65
CA HIS A 170 -5.64 -18.62 2.78
C HIS A 170 -5.02 -19.08 4.11
N CYS A 171 -3.99 -18.38 4.63
CA CYS A 171 -3.40 -18.72 5.94
C CYS A 171 -4.47 -18.70 7.04
N TYR A 172 -5.24 -17.61 7.15
CA TYR A 172 -6.29 -17.47 8.14
C TYR A 172 -7.40 -18.50 7.96
N ARG A 173 -7.84 -18.73 6.71
CA ARG A 173 -8.87 -19.71 6.39
C ARG A 173 -8.44 -21.13 6.76
N SER A 174 -7.25 -21.56 6.32
CA SER A 174 -6.74 -22.90 6.62
C SER A 174 -6.50 -23.12 8.11
N CYS A 175 -6.17 -22.08 8.88
CA CYS A 175 -6.12 -22.20 10.34
C CYS A 175 -7.50 -22.48 10.95
N LEU A 176 -8.54 -21.77 10.50
CA LEU A 176 -9.91 -21.96 10.99
C LEU A 176 -10.54 -23.28 10.51
N GLU A 177 -10.18 -23.74 9.31
CA GLU A 177 -10.57 -25.06 8.80
C GLU A 177 -9.97 -26.17 9.67
N LEU A 178 -8.64 -26.13 9.93
CA LEU A 178 -7.98 -27.10 10.79
C LEU A 178 -8.50 -27.08 12.24
N LEU A 179 -8.88 -25.90 12.75
CA LEU A 179 -9.52 -25.78 14.06
C LEU A 179 -10.78 -26.66 14.12
N ILE A 180 -11.67 -26.50 13.14
CA ILE A 180 -12.92 -27.24 13.04
C ILE A 180 -12.67 -28.73 12.81
N GLU A 181 -11.77 -29.08 11.90
CA GLU A 181 -11.43 -30.48 11.57
C GLU A 181 -10.89 -31.25 12.76
N ASN A 182 -10.19 -30.57 13.68
CA ASN A 182 -9.66 -31.17 14.91
C ASN A 182 -10.66 -31.10 16.09
N GLY A 183 -11.90 -30.66 15.86
CA GLY A 183 -12.93 -30.57 16.90
C GLY A 183 -12.64 -29.51 17.98
N LEU A 184 -11.85 -28.49 17.63
CA LEU A 184 -11.48 -27.38 18.50
C LEU A 184 -12.43 -26.20 18.26
N GLN A 185 -12.63 -25.35 19.27
CA GLN A 185 -13.66 -24.30 19.21
C GLN A 185 -13.11 -22.89 19.46
N SER A 186 -11.96 -22.77 20.12
CA SER A 186 -11.33 -21.49 20.44
C SER A 186 -9.93 -21.37 19.85
N ILE A 187 -9.62 -20.21 19.26
CA ILE A 187 -8.33 -19.99 18.58
C ILE A 187 -7.73 -18.62 18.93
N ALA A 188 -6.45 -18.59 19.26
CA ALA A 188 -5.68 -17.36 19.43
C ALA A 188 -4.69 -17.17 18.29
N MET A 189 -4.77 -16.04 17.59
CA MET A 189 -4.02 -15.79 16.37
C MET A 189 -3.24 -14.48 16.45
N GLY A 190 -1.94 -14.55 16.20
CA GLY A 190 -1.08 -13.39 16.04
C GLY A 190 -1.20 -12.73 14.66
N CYS A 191 -0.37 -11.69 14.45
CA CYS A 191 -0.17 -11.11 13.13
C CYS A 191 0.73 -12.03 12.28
N ILE A 192 0.13 -12.81 11.35
CA ILE A 192 0.86 -13.74 10.45
C ILE A 192 1.82 -12.97 9.51
N TYR A 193 1.54 -11.69 9.28
CA TYR A 193 2.35 -10.77 8.49
C TYR A 193 3.49 -10.14 9.30
N THR A 194 4.43 -10.96 9.76
CA THR A 194 5.56 -10.47 10.57
C THR A 194 6.47 -9.50 9.81
N GLU A 195 7.28 -8.73 10.53
CA GLU A 195 8.23 -7.76 9.93
C GLU A 195 9.18 -8.42 8.92
N ALA A 196 9.61 -9.65 9.21
CA ALA A 196 10.46 -10.45 8.32
C ALA A 196 9.80 -10.76 6.96
N LYS A 197 8.46 -10.70 6.87
CA LYS A 197 7.70 -10.92 5.63
C LYS A 197 7.46 -9.63 4.84
N ASN A 198 7.80 -8.46 5.40
CA ASN A 198 7.71 -7.14 4.78
C ASN A 198 6.31 -6.77 4.24
N TYR A 199 5.25 -7.31 4.84
CA TYR A 199 3.87 -7.03 4.43
C TYR A 199 3.38 -5.74 5.12
N PRO A 200 2.80 -4.77 4.38
CA PRO A 200 2.18 -3.59 4.97
C PRO A 200 1.14 -3.95 6.04
N ARG A 201 1.35 -3.46 7.27
CA ARG A 201 0.58 -3.87 8.46
C ARG A 201 -0.93 -3.66 8.31
N GLU A 202 -1.34 -2.45 7.91
CA GLU A 202 -2.77 -2.10 7.79
C GLU A 202 -3.50 -2.86 6.67
N PRO A 203 -2.97 -2.94 5.42
CA PRO A 203 -3.54 -3.82 4.39
C PRO A 203 -3.62 -5.28 4.83
N ALA A 204 -2.63 -5.80 5.56
CA ALA A 204 -2.66 -7.16 6.07
C ALA A 204 -3.73 -7.37 7.15
N ALA A 205 -3.93 -6.38 8.03
CA ALA A 205 -4.98 -6.40 9.03
C ALA A 205 -6.38 -6.41 8.39
N HIS A 206 -6.59 -5.63 7.31
CA HIS A 206 -7.83 -5.71 6.53
C HIS A 206 -8.11 -7.14 6.03
N VAL A 207 -7.09 -7.82 5.47
CA VAL A 207 -7.23 -9.21 5.00
C VAL A 207 -7.57 -10.15 6.16
N ALA A 208 -6.82 -10.07 7.25
CA ALA A 208 -7.04 -10.91 8.44
C ALA A 208 -8.47 -10.80 8.97
N ILE A 209 -8.89 -9.57 9.26
CA ILE A 209 -10.20 -9.28 9.88
C ILE A 209 -11.33 -9.67 8.92
N ARG A 210 -11.21 -9.32 7.63
CA ARG A 210 -12.21 -9.66 6.60
C ARG A 210 -12.39 -11.17 6.46
N THR A 211 -11.29 -11.92 6.34
CA THR A 211 -11.35 -13.38 6.15
C THR A 211 -12.01 -14.06 7.35
N ILE A 212 -11.66 -13.65 8.57
CA ILE A 212 -12.25 -14.20 9.79
C ILE A 212 -13.73 -13.85 9.88
N ARG A 213 -14.10 -12.60 9.58
CA ARG A 213 -15.50 -12.16 9.56
C ARG A 213 -16.34 -13.02 8.62
N ARG A 214 -15.90 -13.19 7.36
CA ARG A 214 -16.60 -14.02 6.37
C ARG A 214 -16.65 -15.50 6.74
N PHE A 215 -15.59 -16.02 7.35
CA PHE A 215 -15.57 -17.40 7.82
C PHE A 215 -16.58 -17.63 8.95
N LEU A 216 -16.64 -16.72 9.92
CA LEU A 216 -17.58 -16.80 11.04
C LEU A 216 -19.04 -16.68 10.56
N GLU A 217 -19.34 -15.84 9.58
CA GLU A 217 -20.69 -15.77 8.99
C GLU A 217 -21.19 -17.13 8.47
N LYS A 218 -20.28 -18.02 8.05
CA LYS A 218 -20.62 -19.36 7.52
C LYS A 218 -20.55 -20.48 8.56
N GLN A 219 -19.67 -20.36 9.55
CA GLN A 219 -19.34 -21.45 10.49
C GLN A 219 -19.45 -21.03 11.96
N LYS A 220 -20.26 -20.02 12.28
CA LYS A 220 -20.41 -19.48 13.63
C LYS A 220 -20.70 -20.56 14.68
N ASP A 221 -21.54 -21.54 14.40
CA ASP A 221 -21.95 -22.56 15.39
C ASP A 221 -20.80 -23.47 15.87
N LYS A 222 -19.69 -23.52 15.14
CA LYS A 222 -18.55 -24.40 15.44
C LYS A 222 -17.43 -23.69 16.21
N ILE A 223 -17.46 -22.37 16.28
CA ILE A 223 -16.39 -21.56 16.88
C ILE A 223 -16.97 -20.77 18.06
N THR A 224 -16.35 -20.91 19.23
CA THR A 224 -16.73 -20.22 20.47
C THR A 224 -15.97 -18.91 20.65
N GLY A 225 -14.73 -18.82 20.16
CA GLY A 225 -13.91 -17.62 20.31
C GLY A 225 -12.73 -17.52 19.36
N VAL A 226 -12.51 -16.32 18.83
CA VAL A 226 -11.33 -15.95 18.04
C VAL A 226 -10.65 -14.76 18.72
N VAL A 227 -9.41 -14.96 19.16
CA VAL A 227 -8.60 -13.94 19.84
C VAL A 227 -7.57 -13.35 18.87
N PHE A 228 -7.74 -12.08 18.53
CA PHE A 228 -6.72 -11.31 17.83
C PHE A 228 -5.63 -10.89 18.82
N CYS A 229 -4.46 -11.51 18.70
CA CYS A 229 -3.31 -11.23 19.54
C CYS A 229 -2.37 -10.25 18.82
N THR A 230 -2.15 -9.09 19.44
CA THR A 230 -1.21 -8.07 18.94
C THR A 230 -0.02 -7.98 19.87
N THR A 231 1.20 -7.90 19.33
CA THR A 231 2.41 -7.75 20.15
C THR A 231 2.85 -6.29 20.24
N THR A 232 2.77 -5.57 19.13
CA THR A 232 3.15 -4.15 19.06
C THR A 232 1.95 -3.23 19.32
N ALA A 233 2.21 -2.07 19.94
CA ALA A 233 1.19 -1.04 20.14
C ALA A 233 0.61 -0.53 18.80
N ASN A 234 1.44 -0.50 17.74
CA ASN A 234 1.03 -0.11 16.41
C ASN A 234 -0.02 -1.05 15.83
N ASP A 235 0.19 -2.37 15.93
CA ASP A 235 -0.82 -3.35 15.47
C ASP A 235 -2.09 -3.23 16.32
N THR A 236 -1.97 -3.09 17.64
CA THR A 236 -3.14 -2.90 18.51
C THR A 236 -4.01 -1.71 18.06
N GLU A 237 -3.38 -0.59 17.71
CA GLU A 237 -4.10 0.60 17.23
C GLU A 237 -4.76 0.38 15.87
N ILE A 238 -4.06 -0.30 14.95
CA ILE A 238 -4.64 -0.70 13.66
C ILE A 238 -5.89 -1.58 13.88
N TYR A 239 -5.80 -2.63 14.71
CA TYR A 239 -6.95 -3.50 14.98
C TYR A 239 -8.10 -2.74 15.65
N LYS A 240 -7.82 -1.84 16.61
CA LYS A 240 -8.86 -1.00 17.23
C LYS A 240 -9.60 -0.13 16.22
N ARG A 241 -8.89 0.44 15.24
CA ARG A 241 -9.49 1.25 14.17
C ARG A 241 -10.28 0.43 13.17
N LEU A 242 -9.81 -0.78 12.84
CA LEU A 242 -10.39 -1.60 11.77
C LEU A 242 -11.51 -2.53 12.23
N LEU A 243 -11.47 -3.07 13.44
CA LEU A 243 -12.49 -3.99 13.95
C LEU A 243 -13.93 -3.42 13.85
N PRO A 244 -14.21 -2.14 14.18
CA PRO A 244 -15.56 -1.57 14.01
C PRO A 244 -16.07 -1.58 12.57
N LEU A 245 -15.18 -1.61 11.58
CA LEU A 245 -15.56 -1.61 10.17
C LEU A 245 -16.06 -2.98 9.71
N TYR A 246 -15.54 -4.06 10.29
CA TYR A 246 -15.87 -5.44 9.92
C TYR A 246 -16.77 -6.14 10.93
N PHE A 247 -16.73 -5.71 12.19
CA PHE A 247 -17.52 -6.20 13.31
C PHE A 247 -18.23 -5.01 13.98
N PRO A 248 -19.11 -4.28 13.25
CA PRO A 248 -19.80 -3.14 13.82
C PRO A 248 -20.69 -3.60 14.98
N ARG A 249 -20.59 -2.88 16.11
CA ARG A 249 -21.30 -3.18 17.36
C ARG A 249 -22.70 -2.58 17.38
N ASP A 250 -22.88 -1.46 16.68
CA ASP A 250 -24.15 -0.76 16.55
C ASP A 250 -24.34 -0.20 15.13
N ARG A 251 -25.54 0.35 14.88
CA ARG A 251 -25.91 0.90 13.59
C ARG A 251 -25.09 2.13 13.18
N LYS A 252 -24.48 2.84 14.14
CA LYS A 252 -23.63 4.00 13.85
C LYS A 252 -22.29 3.54 13.29
N GLU A 253 -21.66 2.54 13.93
CA GLU A 253 -20.45 1.90 13.42
C GLU A 253 -20.67 1.27 12.05
N GLU A 254 -21.81 0.62 11.84
CA GLU A 254 -22.20 0.08 10.53
C GLU A 254 -22.28 1.16 9.45
N THR A 255 -22.86 2.33 9.77
CA THR A 255 -22.94 3.45 8.84
C THR A 255 -21.55 4.00 8.50
N ILE A 256 -20.67 4.11 9.51
CA ILE A 256 -19.27 4.52 9.30
C ILE A 256 -18.52 3.49 8.44
N ALA A 257 -18.76 2.21 8.67
CA ALA A 257 -18.16 1.12 7.89
C ALA A 257 -18.52 1.22 6.41
N ILE A 258 -19.79 1.51 6.09
CA ILE A 258 -20.26 1.72 4.71
C ILE A 258 -19.50 2.85 4.01
N THR A 259 -19.19 3.95 4.73
CA THR A 259 -18.47 5.09 4.15
C THR A 259 -16.97 4.86 4.01
N LYS A 260 -16.35 4.13 4.95
CA LYS A 260 -14.89 3.95 5.01
C LYS A 260 -14.39 2.74 4.24
N LEU A 261 -15.20 1.69 4.09
CA LEU A 261 -14.81 0.51 3.36
C LEU A 261 -15.04 0.70 1.85
N PRO A 262 -14.08 0.31 0.98
CA PRO A 262 -14.27 0.41 -0.47
C PRO A 262 -15.40 -0.50 -0.96
N ALA A 263 -15.91 -0.26 -2.17
CA ALA A 263 -16.98 -1.10 -2.74
C ALA A 263 -16.55 -2.56 -2.99
N ASP A 264 -15.25 -2.83 -3.08
CA ASP A 264 -14.62 -4.12 -3.39
C ASP A 264 -13.90 -4.74 -2.16
N VAL A 265 -14.62 -4.90 -1.04
CA VAL A 265 -14.08 -5.51 0.18
C VAL A 265 -14.12 -7.05 0.10
N GLY A 266 -13.61 -7.59 -1.00
CA GLY A 266 -13.53 -9.03 -1.26
C GLY A 266 -14.86 -9.75 -1.48
N ASP A 267 -14.78 -11.00 -1.90
CA ASP A 267 -15.90 -11.89 -2.17
C ASP A 267 -16.50 -12.49 -0.88
N GLU A 268 -17.45 -13.42 -1.03
CA GLU A 268 -18.10 -14.14 0.08
C GLU A 268 -17.12 -14.96 0.94
N ASN A 269 -15.88 -15.18 0.47
CA ASN A 269 -14.83 -15.88 1.19
C ASN A 269 -13.74 -14.92 1.71
N GLY A 270 -13.90 -13.61 1.50
CA GLY A 270 -12.94 -12.58 1.88
C GLY A 270 -11.75 -12.42 0.94
N GLU A 271 -11.80 -12.99 -0.27
CA GLU A 271 -10.76 -12.90 -1.30
C GLU A 271 -10.98 -11.71 -2.22
N THR A 272 -9.93 -11.09 -2.75
CA THR A 272 -10.07 -9.99 -3.71
C THR A 272 -10.67 -10.48 -5.03
N VAL A 273 -11.76 -9.85 -5.47
CA VAL A 273 -12.37 -10.16 -6.77
C VAL A 273 -11.53 -9.51 -7.88
N ILE A 274 -10.76 -10.32 -8.59
CA ILE A 274 -10.04 -9.87 -9.79
C ILE A 274 -10.92 -10.22 -10.99
N ASP A 275 -11.56 -9.21 -11.61
CA ASP A 275 -12.43 -9.42 -12.78
C ASP A 275 -11.72 -10.13 -13.96
N GLU A 276 -10.39 -10.07 -14.01
CA GLU A 276 -9.57 -10.74 -15.04
C GLU A 276 -9.56 -12.28 -14.95
N ARG A 277 -10.10 -12.89 -13.88
CA ARG A 277 -10.20 -14.36 -13.73
C ARG A 277 -11.51 -14.99 -14.22
N LYS A 278 -12.42 -14.23 -14.82
CA LYS A 278 -13.57 -14.81 -15.54
C LYS A 278 -13.05 -15.40 -16.85
N ILE A 279 -12.75 -16.70 -16.84
CA ILE A 279 -12.33 -17.46 -18.03
C ILE A 279 -13.44 -17.34 -19.09
N ARG A 280 -13.27 -16.47 -20.08
CA ARG A 280 -14.06 -16.49 -21.31
C ARG A 280 -13.52 -17.64 -22.16
N ILE A 281 -14.04 -18.85 -21.95
CA ILE A 281 -13.85 -19.94 -22.91
C ILE A 281 -14.64 -19.55 -24.16
N LYS A 282 -13.98 -18.88 -25.11
CA LYS A 282 -14.48 -18.79 -26.48
C LYS A 282 -14.19 -20.15 -27.14
N PRO A 283 -15.19 -20.85 -27.69
CA PRO A 283 -14.91 -22.03 -28.50
C PRO A 283 -13.99 -21.61 -29.67
N LEU A 284 -12.95 -22.40 -29.91
CA LEU A 284 -12.06 -22.19 -31.06
C LEU A 284 -12.90 -22.18 -32.36
N PRO A 285 -12.69 -21.22 -33.28
CA PRO A 285 -13.35 -21.27 -34.57
C PRO A 285 -12.92 -22.53 -35.31
N ASN A 286 -13.92 -23.29 -35.75
CA ASN A 286 -13.77 -24.57 -36.42
C ASN A 286 -13.16 -24.33 -37.82
N VAL A 287 -11.83 -24.34 -37.94
CA VAL A 287 -11.15 -24.22 -39.24
C VAL A 287 -11.33 -25.53 -39.98
N LYS A 288 -12.30 -25.55 -40.90
CA LYS A 288 -12.39 -26.58 -41.95
C LYS A 288 -11.08 -26.54 -42.75
N LYS A 289 -10.38 -27.68 -42.80
CA LYS A 289 -9.27 -27.91 -43.73
C LYS A 289 -9.79 -27.79 -45.16
N THR A 290 -9.43 -26.70 -45.83
CA THR A 290 -9.53 -26.61 -47.29
C THR A 290 -8.12 -26.69 -47.83
N ILE A 291 -7.81 -27.83 -48.46
CA ILE A 291 -6.58 -28.08 -49.20
C ILE A 291 -6.62 -27.20 -50.46
N LEU A 292 -5.61 -26.35 -50.64
CA LEU A 292 -5.35 -25.66 -51.90
C LEU A 292 -3.90 -25.94 -52.31
N ASN A 293 -3.75 -26.52 -53.50
CA ASN A 293 -2.48 -26.91 -54.12
C ASN A 293 -1.62 -25.68 -54.46
N PRO A 294 -0.27 -25.82 -54.49
CA PRO A 294 0.65 -24.72 -54.78
C PRO A 294 0.69 -24.40 -56.28
N PRO A 295 0.74 -23.12 -56.70
CA PRO A 295 1.07 -22.77 -58.07
C PRO A 295 2.59 -22.76 -58.29
N GLN A 296 2.98 -23.28 -59.45
CA GLN A 296 4.34 -23.41 -59.97
C GLN A 296 5.00 -22.05 -60.27
N ALA A 297 6.33 -22.06 -60.25
CA ALA A 297 7.20 -20.99 -60.74
C ALA A 297 7.27 -20.96 -62.28
N SER A 298 7.26 -19.76 -62.87
CA SER A 298 7.84 -19.53 -64.19
C SER A 298 8.21 -18.05 -64.46
N LEU A 299 9.50 -17.89 -64.75
CA LEU A 299 10.14 -17.05 -65.78
C LEU A 299 10.19 -15.51 -65.66
N ASP A 300 11.43 -15.04 -65.75
CA ASP A 300 11.98 -13.68 -65.78
C ASP A 300 11.57 -12.83 -66.99
N VAL A 301 11.83 -11.51 -66.91
CA VAL A 301 12.47 -10.58 -67.91
C VAL A 301 11.95 -9.13 -67.72
N PRO A 302 12.76 -8.05 -67.88
CA PRO A 302 14.10 -7.75 -67.36
C PRO A 302 14.16 -6.37 -66.63
N VAL A 303 15.31 -6.03 -66.07
CA VAL A 303 15.63 -4.69 -65.51
C VAL A 303 16.27 -3.82 -66.60
N SER A 304 15.77 -2.60 -66.79
CA SER A 304 16.49 -1.51 -67.46
C SER A 304 16.25 -0.17 -66.77
N ASP A 305 17.37 0.35 -66.24
CA ASP A 305 17.74 1.72 -65.89
C ASP A 305 16.73 2.88 -66.06
N LEU A 306 16.45 3.53 -64.93
CA LEU A 306 16.49 4.98 -64.83
C LEU A 306 17.41 5.36 -63.66
N GLY A 307 18.66 5.66 -64.01
CA GLY A 307 19.64 6.18 -63.09
C GLY A 307 19.34 7.62 -62.65
N LEU A 308 19.85 7.93 -61.44
CA LEU A 308 20.37 9.22 -60.95
C LEU A 308 19.78 9.63 -59.59
N ALA A 309 20.44 9.21 -58.51
CA ALA A 309 21.15 10.12 -57.61
C ALA A 309 21.56 9.37 -56.34
N ARG A 310 22.84 8.98 -56.29
CA ARG A 310 23.53 8.58 -55.07
C ARG A 310 23.59 9.79 -54.15
N ARG A 311 22.63 9.96 -53.24
CA ARG A 311 22.74 10.90 -52.12
C ARG A 311 23.20 10.14 -50.89
N ASN A 312 24.41 10.48 -50.44
CA ASN A 312 25.02 10.01 -49.20
C ASN A 312 24.04 10.08 -48.02
N PRO A 313 23.90 9.03 -47.19
CA PRO A 313 22.99 9.04 -46.04
C PRO A 313 23.67 9.66 -44.81
N SER A 314 24.48 10.70 -44.96
CA SER A 314 25.19 11.31 -43.83
C SER A 314 24.49 12.54 -43.24
N ASN A 315 23.34 12.96 -43.79
CA ASN A 315 22.60 14.16 -43.35
C ASN A 315 21.12 13.91 -43.03
N LEU A 316 20.66 12.65 -43.01
CA LEU A 316 19.28 12.29 -42.67
C LEU A 316 19.16 11.49 -41.35
N GLU A 317 20.20 11.53 -40.51
CA GLU A 317 20.16 10.93 -39.16
C GLU A 317 19.82 11.97 -38.08
N SER A 318 19.89 13.28 -38.39
CA SER A 318 19.68 14.36 -37.42
C SER A 318 18.22 14.80 -37.25
N TYR A 319 17.31 14.32 -38.11
CA TYR A 319 15.89 14.73 -38.12
C TYR A 319 14.88 13.60 -37.86
N LEU A 320 15.35 12.38 -37.58
CA LEU A 320 14.45 11.25 -37.34
C LEU A 320 14.20 11.05 -35.83
N ASP A 321 12.92 11.07 -35.47
CA ASP A 321 12.44 10.76 -34.12
C ASP A 321 12.91 9.35 -33.69
N PRO A 322 13.54 9.20 -32.51
CA PRO A 322 13.91 7.89 -31.96
C PRO A 322 12.75 6.89 -31.93
N ALA A 323 11.50 7.36 -31.78
CA ALA A 323 10.31 6.51 -31.84
C ALA A 323 10.10 5.91 -33.24
N PHE A 324 10.31 6.71 -34.29
CA PHE A 324 10.22 6.28 -35.69
C PHE A 324 11.32 5.26 -36.05
N MET A 325 12.55 5.50 -35.59
CA MET A 325 13.67 4.58 -35.77
C MET A 325 13.46 3.22 -35.07
N SER A 326 12.72 3.20 -33.96
CA SER A 326 12.41 1.97 -33.23
C SER A 326 11.33 1.09 -33.89
N LEU A 327 10.50 1.68 -34.75
CA LEU A 327 9.42 0.98 -35.48
C LEU A 327 9.92 0.22 -36.72
N ILE A 328 11.08 0.62 -37.26
CA ILE A 328 11.70 0.01 -38.45
C ILE A 328 12.38 -1.33 -38.12
N LYS A 329 12.58 -1.63 -36.82
CA LYS A 329 13.26 -2.83 -36.33
C LYS A 329 12.28 -3.99 -36.11
N ASP A 330 12.63 -5.18 -36.59
CA ASP A 330 11.85 -6.41 -36.44
C ASP A 330 11.45 -6.63 -34.95
N PRO A 331 10.16 -6.86 -34.64
CA PRO A 331 9.68 -7.10 -33.27
C PRO A 331 10.39 -8.26 -32.55
N ASP A 332 10.83 -9.30 -33.26
CA ASP A 332 11.50 -10.44 -32.63
C ASP A 332 12.96 -10.12 -32.26
N GLN A 333 13.63 -9.32 -33.09
CA GLN A 333 14.97 -8.81 -32.80
C GLN A 333 14.96 -7.86 -31.59
N ARG A 334 13.93 -7.03 -31.44
CA ARG A 334 13.70 -6.21 -30.24
C ARG A 334 13.53 -7.07 -28.99
N ARG A 335 12.74 -8.13 -29.07
CA ARG A 335 12.51 -9.06 -27.94
C ARG A 335 13.80 -9.77 -27.52
N LYS A 336 14.64 -10.15 -28.48
CA LYS A 336 15.96 -10.77 -28.24
C LYS A 336 16.93 -9.81 -27.55
N GLU A 337 17.08 -8.60 -28.06
CA GLU A 337 17.96 -7.58 -27.46
C GLU A 337 17.52 -7.21 -26.03
N GLN A 338 16.21 -7.16 -25.78
CA GLN A 338 15.64 -6.89 -24.46
C GLN A 338 15.93 -8.02 -23.47
N TRP A 339 15.84 -9.27 -23.93
CA TRP A 339 16.21 -10.43 -23.13
C TRP A 339 17.71 -10.46 -22.81
N GLU A 340 18.57 -10.18 -23.80
CA GLU A 340 20.03 -10.11 -23.64
C GLU A 340 20.46 -9.00 -22.67
N LYS A 341 19.88 -7.80 -22.76
CA LYS A 341 20.12 -6.70 -21.79
C LYS A 341 19.67 -7.06 -20.38
N THR A 342 18.54 -7.74 -20.25
CA THR A 342 18.02 -8.18 -18.94
C THR A 342 18.91 -9.26 -18.32
N ALA A 343 19.42 -10.19 -19.13
CA ALA A 343 20.37 -11.21 -18.70
C ALA A 343 21.73 -10.62 -18.31
N GLN A 344 22.24 -9.65 -19.07
CA GLN A 344 23.50 -8.95 -18.75
C GLN A 344 23.39 -8.13 -17.45
N ALA A 345 22.25 -7.46 -17.20
CA ALA A 345 22.04 -6.71 -15.96
C ALA A 345 21.88 -7.59 -14.72
N GLN A 346 21.47 -8.86 -14.88
CA GLN A 346 21.44 -9.83 -13.78
C GLN A 346 22.85 -10.33 -13.39
N ASN A 347 23.84 -10.21 -14.27
CA ASN A 347 25.22 -10.62 -14.02
C ASN A 347 26.12 -9.53 -13.39
N GLY A 348 25.61 -8.32 -13.13
CA GLY A 348 26.35 -7.22 -12.51
C GLY A 348 26.33 -7.28 -10.98
N PHE A 349 27.48 -7.02 -10.35
CA PHE A 349 27.62 -6.98 -8.88
C PHE A 349 26.73 -5.88 -8.26
N ASN A 350 25.66 -6.28 -7.56
CA ASN A 350 24.63 -5.37 -7.03
C ASN A 350 25.04 -4.73 -5.69
N PHE A 351 25.99 -3.77 -5.73
CA PHE A 351 26.51 -3.05 -4.55
C PHE A 351 25.40 -2.34 -3.73
N ALA A 352 24.33 -1.90 -4.38
CA ALA A 352 23.18 -1.27 -3.72
C ALA A 352 22.33 -2.23 -2.88
N LYS A 353 22.28 -3.52 -3.25
CA LYS A 353 21.58 -4.55 -2.47
C LYS A 353 22.35 -4.86 -1.18
N ALA A 354 23.68 -4.80 -1.21
CA ALA A 354 24.55 -4.97 -0.04
C ALA A 354 24.45 -3.80 0.96
N LEU A 355 24.12 -2.59 0.48
CA LEU A 355 23.92 -1.38 1.29
C LEU A 355 22.46 -1.15 1.74
N GLY A 356 21.56 -2.13 1.55
CA GLY A 356 20.17 -2.03 2.02
C GLY A 356 19.23 -1.19 1.16
N PHE A 357 19.63 -0.78 -0.04
CA PHE A 357 18.86 0.10 -0.93
C PHE A 357 17.89 -0.60 -1.90
N GLY A 358 17.69 -1.91 -1.74
CA GLY A 358 16.80 -2.70 -2.61
C GLY A 358 17.36 -2.94 -4.01
N ASN A 359 16.49 -3.39 -4.93
CA ASN A 359 16.87 -3.67 -6.32
C ASN A 359 16.77 -2.37 -7.13
N LEU A 360 17.89 -1.66 -7.32
CA LEU A 360 17.97 -0.58 -8.31
C LEU A 360 17.59 -1.20 -9.65
N GLY A 361 16.43 -0.86 -10.20
CA GLY A 361 15.80 -1.55 -11.34
C GLY A 361 16.72 -1.82 -12.54
N GLY A 362 16.20 -2.59 -13.50
CA GLY A 362 16.90 -3.05 -14.71
C GLY A 362 17.64 -1.96 -15.50
N PRO A 363 18.39 -2.34 -16.54
CA PRO A 363 19.26 -1.43 -17.27
C PRO A 363 18.48 -0.21 -17.79
N PRO A 364 19.14 0.96 -17.92
CA PRO A 364 18.49 2.17 -18.42
C PRO A 364 17.79 1.89 -19.75
N LEU A 365 16.52 2.26 -19.84
CA LEU A 365 15.72 2.10 -21.05
C LEU A 365 16.24 3.03 -22.15
N SER A 366 16.06 2.65 -23.41
CA SER A 366 16.30 3.55 -24.53
C SER A 366 15.26 4.68 -24.55
N ALA A 367 15.57 5.78 -25.23
CA ALA A 367 14.64 6.92 -25.33
C ALA A 367 13.28 6.53 -25.94
N ALA A 368 13.28 5.59 -26.90
CA ALA A 368 12.05 5.08 -27.51
C ALA A 368 11.23 4.20 -26.56
N GLU A 369 11.89 3.36 -25.74
CA GLU A 369 11.23 2.54 -24.73
C GLU A 369 10.63 3.38 -23.60
N GLU A 370 11.34 4.42 -23.13
CA GLU A 370 10.81 5.37 -22.14
C GLU A 370 9.60 6.12 -22.70
N TYR A 371 9.66 6.57 -23.96
CA TYR A 371 8.54 7.26 -24.60
C TYR A 371 7.31 6.34 -24.75
N SER A 372 7.52 5.10 -25.17
CA SER A 372 6.46 4.09 -25.27
C SER A 372 5.86 3.77 -23.89
N LEU A 373 6.71 3.62 -22.87
CA LEU A 373 6.29 3.40 -21.50
C LEU A 373 5.45 4.57 -20.99
N HIS A 374 5.96 5.80 -21.12
CA HIS A 374 5.26 7.03 -20.75
C HIS A 374 3.89 7.12 -21.45
N SER A 375 3.85 6.92 -22.77
CA SER A 375 2.61 6.97 -23.57
C SER A 375 1.58 5.93 -23.10
N ARG A 376 2.01 4.71 -22.75
CA ARG A 376 1.12 3.68 -22.23
C ARG A 376 0.53 4.05 -20.86
N TYR A 377 1.33 4.63 -19.97
CA TYR A 377 0.86 5.11 -18.67
C TYR A 377 -0.10 6.30 -18.82
N LEU A 378 0.19 7.24 -19.72
CA LEU A 378 -0.69 8.37 -20.01
C LEU A 378 -2.04 7.90 -20.59
N ALA A 379 -2.03 6.96 -21.53
CA ALA A 379 -3.26 6.38 -22.07
C ALA A 379 -4.11 5.70 -20.98
N LYS A 380 -3.47 4.93 -20.09
CA LYS A 380 -4.12 4.28 -18.95
C LYS A 380 -4.66 5.31 -17.94
N ALA A 381 -3.94 6.39 -17.69
CA ALA A 381 -4.35 7.47 -16.79
C ALA A 381 -5.54 8.27 -17.35
N ASN A 382 -5.66 8.38 -18.66
CA ASN A 382 -6.79 9.04 -19.33
C ASN A 382 -8.04 8.15 -19.35
N SER A 383 -7.90 6.82 -19.32
CA SER A 383 -9.03 5.89 -19.29
C SER A 383 -9.66 5.67 -17.91
N LEU A 384 -8.99 6.09 -16.83
CA LEU A 384 -9.43 5.85 -15.45
C LEU A 384 -9.90 7.13 -14.77
N ASN A 385 -10.92 7.02 -13.93
CA ASN A 385 -11.27 8.08 -13.01
C ASN A 385 -10.28 8.09 -11.83
N LEU A 386 -9.67 9.24 -11.58
CA LEU A 386 -8.63 9.46 -10.56
C LEU A 386 -9.04 10.59 -9.59
N SER A 387 -10.33 10.95 -9.53
CA SER A 387 -10.85 12.02 -8.67
C SER A 387 -10.56 11.77 -7.19
N GLU A 388 -10.74 10.53 -6.72
CA GLU A 388 -10.47 10.13 -5.33
C GLU A 388 -9.02 10.42 -4.90
N ILE A 389 -8.06 10.25 -5.83
CA ILE A 389 -6.63 10.51 -5.56
C ILE A 389 -6.33 12.00 -5.64
N ALA A 390 -6.97 12.72 -6.56
CA ALA A 390 -6.84 14.18 -6.65
C ALA A 390 -7.37 14.87 -5.37
N GLU A 391 -8.46 14.35 -4.77
CA GLU A 391 -9.02 14.84 -3.50
C GLU A 391 -8.06 14.69 -2.31
N MET A 392 -7.10 13.75 -2.38
CA MET A 392 -6.07 13.58 -1.35
C MET A 392 -5.10 14.76 -1.31
N LYS A 393 -5.07 15.63 -2.34
CA LYS A 393 -4.19 16.81 -2.46
C LYS A 393 -2.72 16.49 -2.17
N ILE A 394 -2.25 15.33 -2.64
CA ILE A 394 -0.84 14.91 -2.53
C ILE A 394 0.00 15.70 -3.53
N VAL A 395 -0.50 15.79 -4.76
CA VAL A 395 0.08 16.56 -5.86
C VAL A 395 -1.01 17.46 -6.41
N TYR A 396 -0.70 18.73 -6.64
CA TYR A 396 -1.60 19.66 -7.29
C TYR A 396 -0.82 20.76 -7.99
N ARG A 397 -1.45 21.35 -9.01
CA ARG A 397 -0.88 22.50 -9.72
C ARG A 397 -0.93 23.72 -8.82
N GLY A 398 0.23 24.29 -8.54
CA GLY A 398 0.32 25.66 -8.09
C GLY A 398 0.08 26.61 -9.26
N GLY A 399 0.23 27.89 -8.98
CA GLY A 399 0.29 28.92 -10.00
C GLY A 399 1.67 28.95 -10.69
N VAL A 400 2.29 30.13 -10.72
CA VAL A 400 3.60 30.32 -11.34
C VAL A 400 4.68 30.73 -10.32
N ASP A 401 5.93 30.43 -10.64
CA ASP A 401 7.07 30.94 -9.89
C ASP A 401 7.37 32.41 -10.27
N SER A 402 8.36 33.02 -9.62
CA SER A 402 8.75 34.42 -9.85
C SER A 402 9.18 34.72 -11.29
N GLU A 403 9.51 33.69 -12.08
CA GLU A 403 9.89 33.80 -13.49
C GLU A 403 8.76 33.40 -14.45
N GLY A 404 7.54 33.18 -13.92
CA GLY A 404 6.37 32.83 -14.71
C GLY A 404 6.32 31.35 -15.14
N ARG A 405 7.19 30.49 -14.60
CA ARG A 405 7.15 29.05 -14.88
C ARG A 405 6.07 28.40 -14.02
N PRO A 406 5.28 27.46 -14.56
CA PRO A 406 4.26 26.81 -13.77
C PRO A 406 4.89 25.95 -12.67
N VAL A 407 4.22 25.90 -11.52
CA VAL A 407 4.69 25.21 -10.32
C VAL A 407 3.83 23.99 -10.05
N MET A 408 4.47 22.84 -9.83
CA MET A 408 3.81 21.68 -9.25
C MET A 408 4.10 21.63 -7.75
N VAL A 409 3.07 21.44 -6.93
CA VAL A 409 3.23 21.29 -5.48
C VAL A 409 3.04 19.84 -5.09
N VAL A 410 3.92 19.34 -4.23
CA VAL A 410 3.90 17.98 -3.69
C VAL A 410 3.93 18.06 -2.16
N VAL A 411 2.94 17.47 -1.51
CA VAL A 411 2.77 17.48 -0.06
C VAL A 411 3.16 16.13 0.53
N GLY A 412 4.33 16.05 1.16
CA GLY A 412 4.88 14.80 1.67
C GLY A 412 3.99 14.12 2.72
N ALA A 413 3.43 14.89 3.67
CA ALA A 413 2.56 14.34 4.71
C ALA A 413 1.28 13.68 4.15
N HIS A 414 0.69 14.24 3.10
CA HIS A 414 -0.52 13.67 2.48
C HIS A 414 -0.23 12.36 1.74
N PHE A 415 0.93 12.26 1.09
CA PHE A 415 1.34 11.02 0.41
C PHE A 415 1.37 9.85 1.40
N LEU A 416 1.94 10.08 2.58
CA LEU A 416 2.13 9.05 3.60
C LEU A 416 0.83 8.67 4.32
N LEU A 417 -0.10 9.62 4.51
CA LEU A 417 -1.34 9.40 5.26
C LEU A 417 -2.50 8.83 4.42
N ARG A 418 -2.48 9.02 3.08
CA ARG A 418 -3.67 8.78 2.24
C ARG A 418 -3.42 7.88 1.02
N CYS A 419 -2.17 7.63 0.63
CA CYS A 419 -1.87 6.87 -0.59
C CYS A 419 -1.88 5.35 -0.36
N LEU A 420 -3.05 4.72 -0.44
CA LEU A 420 -3.20 3.26 -0.34
C LEU A 420 -2.89 2.52 -1.66
N ASP A 421 -2.99 3.21 -2.81
CA ASP A 421 -2.78 2.64 -4.15
C ASP A 421 -1.69 3.39 -4.93
N LEU A 422 -0.46 2.87 -4.87
CA LEU A 422 0.70 3.44 -5.55
C LEU A 422 0.58 3.42 -7.09
N GLU A 423 -0.16 2.48 -7.69
CA GLU A 423 -0.26 2.40 -9.15
C GLU A 423 -1.18 3.50 -9.67
N ARG A 424 -2.36 3.65 -9.09
CA ARG A 424 -3.26 4.75 -9.46
C ARG A 424 -2.66 6.11 -9.11
N PHE A 425 -1.86 6.21 -8.05
CA PHE A 425 -1.10 7.44 -7.75
C PHE A 425 -0.07 7.78 -8.83
N VAL A 426 0.69 6.81 -9.33
CA VAL A 426 1.63 7.02 -10.45
C VAL A 426 0.87 7.49 -11.70
N LEU A 427 -0.30 6.92 -11.99
CA LEU A 427 -1.14 7.37 -13.10
C LEU A 427 -1.63 8.81 -12.90
N HIS A 428 -2.00 9.19 -11.67
CA HIS A 428 -2.37 10.56 -11.33
C HIS A 428 -1.20 11.52 -11.51
N ILE A 429 0.02 11.18 -11.07
CA ILE A 429 1.22 11.98 -11.32
C ILE A 429 1.42 12.18 -12.83
N VAL A 430 1.40 11.11 -13.63
CA VAL A 430 1.60 11.21 -15.08
C VAL A 430 0.57 12.17 -15.70
N LYS A 431 -0.69 12.05 -15.30
CA LYS A 431 -1.78 12.92 -15.78
C LYS A 431 -1.60 14.39 -15.40
N GLU A 432 -1.19 14.67 -14.16
CA GLU A 432 -1.00 16.04 -13.67
C GLU A 432 0.27 16.71 -14.20
N PHE A 433 1.33 15.93 -14.39
CA PHE A 433 2.60 16.43 -14.91
C PHE A 433 2.57 16.64 -16.44
N GLU A 434 1.79 15.86 -17.19
CA GLU A 434 1.76 15.93 -18.67
C GLU A 434 1.65 17.36 -19.25
N PRO A 435 0.71 18.22 -18.81
CA PRO A 435 0.61 19.58 -19.35
C PRO A 435 1.78 20.49 -18.94
N LEU A 436 2.47 20.16 -17.85
CA LEU A 436 3.57 20.97 -17.30
C LEU A 436 4.91 20.63 -17.93
N ILE A 437 5.17 19.34 -18.16
CA ILE A 437 6.46 18.86 -18.70
C ILE A 437 6.72 19.33 -20.14
N GLN A 438 5.75 19.96 -20.80
CA GLN A 438 5.94 20.56 -22.12
C GLN A 438 6.73 21.87 -22.10
N LYS A 439 6.75 22.57 -20.96
CA LYS A 439 7.47 23.84 -20.76
C LYS A 439 8.39 23.74 -19.54
N PRO A 440 9.36 24.68 -19.37
CA PRO A 440 10.13 24.76 -18.15
C PRO A 440 9.23 24.93 -16.92
N TYR A 441 9.39 24.09 -15.89
CA TYR A 441 8.53 24.09 -14.71
C TYR A 441 9.35 23.89 -13.43
N SER A 442 8.79 24.27 -12.28
CA SER A 442 9.41 24.11 -10.97
C SER A 442 8.55 23.21 -10.07
N ILE A 443 9.17 22.50 -9.13
CA ILE A 443 8.47 21.67 -8.13
C ILE A 443 8.68 22.29 -6.76
N VAL A 444 7.62 22.38 -5.96
CA VAL A 444 7.67 22.72 -4.54
C VAL A 444 7.28 21.47 -3.74
N TYR A 445 8.17 20.98 -2.89
CA TYR A 445 7.93 19.83 -2.02
C TYR A 445 7.87 20.26 -0.56
N PHE A 446 6.72 20.05 0.08
CA PHE A 446 6.55 20.28 1.52
C PHE A 446 6.89 19.02 2.30
N HIS A 447 8.00 19.06 3.05
CA HIS A 447 8.43 17.96 3.91
C HIS A 447 7.93 18.08 5.36
N SER A 448 7.20 19.14 5.69
CA SER A 448 6.59 19.33 7.03
C SER A 448 5.84 18.08 7.48
N ALA A 449 6.11 17.62 8.70
CA ALA A 449 5.51 16.43 9.30
C ALA A 449 5.75 15.08 8.56
N ALA A 450 6.62 15.03 7.54
CA ALA A 450 6.95 13.81 6.80
C ALA A 450 8.15 13.03 7.37
N SER A 451 8.69 13.44 8.53
CA SER A 451 9.93 12.92 9.12
C SER A 451 9.79 11.62 9.93
N LEU A 452 8.57 11.18 10.26
CA LEU A 452 8.33 10.10 11.23
C LEU A 452 8.06 8.71 10.61
N GLN A 453 7.99 8.57 9.28
CA GLN A 453 7.53 7.32 8.65
C GLN A 453 8.20 7.01 7.29
N VAL A 454 8.08 5.74 6.88
CA VAL A 454 8.84 5.08 5.80
C VAL A 454 8.65 5.76 4.43
N GLN A 455 9.75 6.24 3.85
CA GLN A 455 9.79 6.86 2.51
C GLN A 455 9.78 5.80 1.39
N PRO A 456 9.28 6.13 0.18
CA PRO A 456 9.29 5.19 -0.94
C PRO A 456 10.72 4.75 -1.30
N ASP A 457 10.90 3.47 -1.62
CA ASP A 457 12.23 2.91 -1.90
C ASP A 457 12.89 3.54 -3.14
N LEU A 458 14.23 3.50 -3.21
CA LEU A 458 15.00 4.11 -4.29
C LEU A 458 14.67 3.50 -5.68
N GLY A 459 14.31 2.22 -5.73
CA GLY A 459 13.88 1.54 -6.94
C GLY A 459 12.54 2.05 -7.47
N TRP A 460 11.59 2.35 -6.57
CA TRP A 460 10.30 2.96 -6.90
C TRP A 460 10.50 4.34 -7.49
N MET A 461 11.33 5.17 -6.86
CA MET A 461 11.63 6.51 -7.37
C MET A 461 12.30 6.47 -8.74
N ARG A 462 13.26 5.57 -8.95
CA ARG A 462 13.89 5.38 -10.26
C ARG A 462 12.88 4.95 -11.32
N LYS A 463 11.95 4.07 -10.98
CA LYS A 463 10.87 3.63 -11.88
C LYS A 463 9.91 4.78 -12.22
N LEU A 464 9.53 5.61 -11.25
CA LEU A 464 8.71 6.80 -11.49
C LEU A 464 9.43 7.76 -12.46
N GLN A 465 10.71 8.01 -12.25
CA GLN A 465 11.53 8.85 -13.12
C GLN A 465 11.63 8.29 -14.57
N GLN A 466 11.68 6.96 -14.73
CA GLN A 466 11.61 6.30 -16.04
C GLN A 466 10.23 6.45 -16.69
N ILE A 467 9.15 6.33 -15.91
CA ILE A 467 7.78 6.49 -16.40
C ILE A 467 7.53 7.93 -16.86
N LEU A 468 7.99 8.94 -16.12
CA LEU A 468 7.89 10.36 -16.49
C LEU A 468 8.80 10.76 -17.68
N GLY A 469 9.73 9.87 -18.05
CA GLY A 469 10.63 10.03 -19.20
C GLY A 469 11.63 11.20 -19.08
N ARG A 470 12.57 11.28 -20.03
CA ARG A 470 13.60 12.34 -20.07
C ARG A 470 13.07 13.76 -20.25
N LYS A 471 11.92 13.93 -20.90
CA LYS A 471 11.32 15.25 -21.17
C LYS A 471 11.01 15.99 -19.87
N SER A 472 10.45 15.29 -18.89
CA SER A 472 10.18 15.82 -17.55
C SER A 472 11.45 16.30 -16.83
N GLN A 473 12.57 15.60 -17.02
CA GLN A 473 13.85 15.89 -16.38
C GLN A 473 14.58 17.08 -17.01
N ARG A 474 14.50 17.21 -18.34
CA ARG A 474 15.11 18.31 -19.10
C ARG A 474 14.44 19.65 -18.78
N ASN A 475 13.10 19.65 -18.76
CA ASN A 475 12.32 20.87 -18.54
C ASN A 475 12.13 21.22 -17.06
N LEU A 476 12.52 20.36 -16.13
CA LEU A 476 12.56 20.72 -14.73
C LEU A 476 13.59 21.82 -14.49
N HIS A 477 13.20 22.94 -13.90
CA HIS A 477 14.09 24.03 -13.53
C HIS A 477 14.68 23.81 -12.14
N ALA A 478 13.83 23.73 -11.11
CA ALA A 478 14.24 23.56 -9.71
C ALA A 478 13.23 22.71 -8.92
N ILE A 479 13.72 22.07 -7.85
CA ILE A 479 12.91 21.41 -6.82
C ILE A 479 13.15 22.14 -5.50
N TYR A 480 12.21 22.97 -5.06
CA TYR A 480 12.26 23.67 -3.78
C TYR A 480 11.73 22.76 -2.68
N VAL A 481 12.60 22.33 -1.77
CA VAL A 481 12.25 21.46 -0.64
C VAL A 481 12.10 22.30 0.63
N LEU A 482 10.88 22.42 1.15
CA LEU A 482 10.58 23.15 2.38
C LEU A 482 10.70 22.24 3.61
N HIS A 483 11.37 22.73 4.66
CA HIS A 483 11.67 22.04 5.93
C HIS A 483 12.46 20.73 5.74
N PRO A 484 13.63 20.78 5.09
CA PRO A 484 14.41 19.59 4.83
C PRO A 484 15.03 19.02 6.12
N THR A 485 14.76 17.74 6.39
CA THR A 485 15.40 17.00 7.50
C THR A 485 16.78 16.50 7.11
N PHE A 486 17.62 16.17 8.11
CA PHE A 486 18.92 15.53 7.87
C PHE A 486 18.76 14.22 7.06
N GLY A 487 17.75 13.41 7.41
CA GLY A 487 17.43 12.17 6.71
C GLY A 487 17.08 12.41 5.23
N LEU A 488 16.24 13.41 4.93
CA LEU A 488 15.91 13.76 3.55
C LEU A 488 17.15 14.25 2.76
N LYS A 489 17.99 15.10 3.36
CA LYS A 489 19.23 15.57 2.73
C LYS A 489 20.17 14.41 2.40
N ALA A 490 20.31 13.44 3.32
CA ALA A 490 21.09 12.23 3.11
C ALA A 490 20.50 11.33 2.01
N ALA A 491 19.18 11.21 1.93
CA ALA A 491 18.49 10.45 0.89
C ALA A 491 18.68 11.09 -0.50
N VAL A 492 18.53 12.41 -0.62
CA VAL A 492 18.77 13.14 -1.86
C VAL A 492 20.25 13.03 -2.29
N PHE A 493 21.19 13.13 -1.35
CA PHE A 493 22.61 12.93 -1.64
C PHE A 493 22.89 11.52 -2.17
N THR A 494 22.29 10.50 -1.56
CA THR A 494 22.37 9.11 -2.06
C THR A 494 21.81 8.98 -3.47
N MET A 495 20.67 9.63 -3.74
CA MET A 495 20.06 9.65 -5.08
C MET A 495 20.93 10.34 -6.13
N GLN A 496 21.65 11.40 -5.76
CA GLN A 496 22.60 12.07 -6.67
C GLN A 496 23.75 11.15 -7.10
N LEU A 497 24.15 10.20 -6.25
CA LEU A 497 25.24 9.27 -6.53
C LEU A 497 24.79 8.03 -7.32
N LEU A 498 23.57 7.54 -7.08
CA LEU A 498 23.09 6.25 -7.60
C LEU A 498 22.16 6.35 -8.82
N VAL A 499 21.60 7.52 -9.09
CA VAL A 499 20.67 7.76 -10.21
C VAL A 499 21.19 8.93 -11.05
N ASP A 500 21.12 8.82 -12.38
CA ASP A 500 21.61 9.86 -13.32
C ASP A 500 21.25 11.28 -12.85
N GLY A 501 22.29 12.01 -12.42
CA GLY A 501 22.20 13.08 -11.43
C GLY A 501 21.76 14.45 -11.94
N VAL A 502 21.05 14.56 -13.07
CA VAL A 502 20.65 15.86 -13.63
C VAL A 502 19.49 16.49 -12.84
N VAL A 503 18.55 15.68 -12.36
CA VAL A 503 17.36 16.14 -11.62
C VAL A 503 17.72 16.55 -10.19
N TRP A 504 18.43 15.69 -9.47
CA TRP A 504 18.71 15.89 -8.05
C TRP A 504 19.72 17.00 -7.76
N LYS A 505 20.49 17.44 -8.76
CA LYS A 505 21.33 18.65 -8.67
C LYS A 505 20.53 19.95 -8.69
N LYS A 506 19.25 19.90 -9.10
CA LYS A 506 18.34 21.05 -9.15
C LYS A 506 17.54 21.24 -7.85
N VAL A 507 17.86 20.46 -6.80
CA VAL A 507 17.21 20.55 -5.49
C VAL A 507 17.75 21.77 -4.74
N VAL A 508 16.84 22.63 -4.30
CA VAL A 508 17.11 23.80 -3.47
C VAL A 508 16.43 23.60 -2.13
N TYR A 509 17.22 23.56 -1.07
CA TYR A 509 16.74 23.39 0.30
C TYR A 509 16.29 24.73 0.88
N VAL A 510 15.10 24.76 1.44
CA VAL A 510 14.48 25.95 2.02
C VAL A 510 14.03 25.64 3.44
N ASP A 511 14.70 26.24 4.42
CA ASP A 511 14.38 25.96 5.83
C ASP A 511 13.20 26.77 6.36
N ARG A 512 12.75 27.83 5.65
CA ARG A 512 11.65 28.71 6.06
C ARG A 512 10.67 29.04 4.95
N LEU A 513 9.39 29.12 5.30
CA LEU A 513 8.31 29.47 4.38
C LEU A 513 8.52 30.85 3.72
N LEU A 514 9.02 31.83 4.48
CA LEU A 514 9.35 33.16 3.95
C LEU A 514 10.44 33.14 2.86
N HIS A 515 11.39 32.19 2.93
CA HIS A 515 12.43 32.05 1.92
C HIS A 515 11.87 31.41 0.64
N LEU A 516 10.89 30.49 0.77
CA LEU A 516 10.20 29.91 -0.37
C LEU A 516 9.49 30.99 -1.20
N PHE A 517 8.91 31.99 -0.53
CA PHE A 517 8.21 33.09 -1.18
C PHE A 517 9.08 34.01 -2.05
N ARG A 518 10.41 33.92 -1.93
CA ARG A 518 11.34 34.59 -2.85
C ARG A 518 11.37 33.93 -4.23
N TYR A 519 11.04 32.63 -4.30
CA TYR A 519 11.03 31.84 -5.53
C TYR A 519 9.62 31.67 -6.09
N VAL A 520 8.62 31.47 -5.22
CA VAL A 520 7.23 31.28 -5.63
C VAL A 520 6.33 32.18 -4.80
N PRO A 521 5.65 33.19 -5.40
CA PRO A 521 4.79 34.09 -4.66
C PRO A 521 3.71 33.36 -3.86
N ARG A 522 3.38 33.86 -2.66
CA ARG A 522 2.43 33.21 -1.75
C ARG A 522 1.06 33.01 -2.40
N GLU A 523 0.62 33.97 -3.20
CA GLU A 523 -0.70 33.97 -3.85
C GLU A 523 -0.86 32.83 -4.86
N GLN A 524 0.26 32.27 -5.32
CA GLN A 524 0.31 31.19 -6.31
C GLN A 524 0.25 29.82 -5.63
N LEU A 525 0.35 29.74 -4.29
CA LEU A 525 0.43 28.49 -3.54
C LEU A 525 -0.74 28.38 -2.55
N THR A 526 -1.51 27.30 -2.66
CA THR A 526 -2.41 26.88 -1.57
C THR A 526 -1.58 26.06 -0.59
N ILE A 527 -1.27 26.58 0.60
CA ILE A 527 -0.39 25.91 1.57
C ILE A 527 -1.25 25.33 2.70
N PRO A 528 -1.13 24.03 3.04
CA PRO A 528 -1.89 23.44 4.15
C PRO A 528 -1.50 24.03 5.53
N ASP A 529 -2.46 24.13 6.44
CA ASP A 529 -2.27 24.75 7.77
C ASP A 529 -1.15 24.11 8.60
N PHE A 530 -1.02 22.78 8.54
CA PHE A 530 0.03 22.07 9.28
C PHE A 530 1.45 22.45 8.81
N VAL A 531 1.62 22.95 7.58
CA VAL A 531 2.92 23.41 7.08
C VAL A 531 3.32 24.70 7.78
N PHE A 532 2.37 25.61 8.00
CA PHE A 532 2.59 26.85 8.77
C PHE A 532 2.87 26.55 10.24
N GLN A 533 2.10 25.62 10.82
CA GLN A 533 2.30 25.18 12.19
C GLN A 533 3.71 24.58 12.40
N HIS A 534 4.16 23.75 11.46
CA HIS A 534 5.51 23.18 11.52
C HIS A 534 6.62 24.23 11.34
N ASP A 535 6.44 25.22 10.46
CA ASP A 535 7.39 26.34 10.33
C ASP A 535 7.48 27.14 11.63
N LEU A 536 6.34 27.36 12.31
CA LEU A 536 6.29 28.00 13.64
C LEU A 536 7.00 27.17 14.71
N GLU A 537 6.80 25.86 14.75
CA GLU A 537 7.43 24.97 15.74
C GLU A 537 8.95 24.88 15.56
N VAL A 538 9.41 24.76 14.31
CA VAL A 538 10.83 24.59 13.98
C VAL A 538 11.58 25.93 13.98
N ASN A 539 10.93 27.00 13.53
CA ASN A 539 11.58 28.29 13.27
C ASN A 539 11.01 29.49 14.05
N GLY A 540 9.91 29.33 14.79
CA GLY A 540 9.17 30.42 15.46
C GLY A 540 9.91 31.11 16.62
N GLY A 541 11.06 30.58 17.05
CA GLY A 541 11.98 31.26 17.98
C GLY A 541 12.87 32.34 17.35
N LYS A 542 12.89 32.51 16.02
CA LYS A 542 13.78 33.46 15.33
C LYS A 542 13.09 34.19 14.16
N GLY A 543 12.57 35.40 14.37
CA GLY A 543 12.23 36.35 13.29
C GLY A 543 10.77 36.40 12.83
N LEU A 544 10.55 36.94 11.63
CA LEU A 544 9.25 37.31 11.05
C LEU A 544 8.30 36.11 10.91
N ILE A 545 7.12 36.18 11.53
CA ILE A 545 6.10 35.13 11.48
C ILE A 545 5.15 35.38 10.31
N VAL A 546 4.91 34.35 9.50
CA VAL A 546 3.89 34.36 8.44
C VAL A 546 2.59 33.83 9.04
N ASP A 547 1.61 34.72 9.24
CA ASP A 547 0.28 34.33 9.70
C ASP A 547 -0.49 33.62 8.57
N PRO A 548 -1.01 32.39 8.78
CA PRO A 548 -1.84 31.70 7.80
C PRO A 548 -3.09 32.49 7.41
N ARG A 549 -3.60 33.39 8.27
CA ARG A 549 -4.85 34.15 8.07
C ARG A 549 -4.66 35.61 7.63
N ALA A 550 -3.45 36.17 7.70
CA ALA A 550 -3.20 37.57 7.35
C ALA A 550 -2.27 37.74 6.14
N LYS A 551 -2.51 38.80 5.34
CA LYS A 551 -1.67 39.22 4.20
C LYS A 551 -0.32 39.82 4.62
N TYR A 552 -0.06 40.00 5.91
CA TYR A 552 1.12 40.68 6.44
C TYR A 552 1.96 39.71 7.28
N ALA A 553 3.28 39.84 7.17
CA ALA A 553 4.22 39.15 8.03
C ALA A 553 4.55 40.06 9.22
N TYR A 554 4.41 39.55 10.44
CA TYR A 554 4.60 40.36 11.65
C TYR A 554 5.95 40.04 12.29
N GLN A 555 6.62 41.08 12.78
CA GLN A 555 7.86 40.97 13.55
C GLN A 555 7.48 40.89 15.03
N ARG A 556 7.77 39.78 15.71
CA ARG A 556 7.73 39.76 17.19
C ARG A 556 8.96 40.49 17.72
N PRO A 557 8.81 41.33 18.77
CA PRO A 557 9.94 41.97 19.44
C PRO A 557 10.89 40.95 20.07
#